data_AF-A0A9N8Z7T9-F1
#
_entry.id   AF-A0A9N8Z7T9-F1
#
_cell.length_a   1.000
_cell.length_b   1.000
_cell.length_c   1.000
_cell.angle_alpha   90.00
_cell.angle_beta   90.00
_cell.angle_gamma   90.00
#
_symmetry.space_group_name_H-M   'P 1'
#
loop_
_entity.id
_entity.type
_entity.pdbx_description
1 polymer ?
#
loop_
_entity_poly.entity_id
_entity_poly.type
_entity_poly.pdbx_seq_one_letter_code
_entity_poly.pdbx_strand_id
1 'polypeptide(L)'
;RTYKEFITNPLTFTPTTNKIINHFELPSVTDELSITLNLTVTSHGGDWACVFRKGNTDSGDSKQRTPSLWLTANNSFLHPRFSITDNGNFGSNSDFGTGLLTNRWYHIAYTLSDTQKRMDIYIDGIWTGFSSIQRVRVESVIFNDLPLYIGKDLNFQGFTGQMSKFRFYNFRLSPQEVLIDYSGEDPTKITVVKCSSGILAGSIVGTFFSGIIFSAGCLFLLKRKRQSHYEDEVGGNKVVETSPNN
;
A
#
# COMPACT_ATOMS: atom_id res chain seq x y z
N ARG A 1 1.35 15.46 -12.77
CA ARG A 1 1.30 14.71 -11.49
C ARG A 1 0.86 15.69 -10.41
N THR A 2 -0.39 15.60 -9.97
CA THR A 2 -0.98 16.41 -8.91
C THR A 2 -1.76 15.52 -7.97
N TYR A 3 -1.97 15.98 -6.73
CA TYR A 3 -2.78 15.28 -5.75
C TYR A 3 -3.58 16.26 -4.90
N LYS A 4 -4.59 15.75 -4.21
CA LYS A 4 -5.38 16.51 -3.24
C LYS A 4 -5.65 15.66 -2.00
N GLU A 5 -5.48 16.26 -0.83
CA GLU A 5 -5.83 15.66 0.46
C GLU A 5 -7.25 16.08 0.87
N PHE A 6 -8.12 15.11 1.15
CA PHE A 6 -9.54 15.34 1.49
C PHE A 6 -9.84 15.13 2.97
N ILE A 7 -8.98 14.41 3.69
CA ILE A 7 -9.07 14.19 5.12
C ILE A 7 -7.65 14.34 5.68
N THR A 8 -7.37 15.41 6.41
CA THR A 8 -6.04 15.65 7.02
C THR A 8 -5.93 15.00 8.39
N ASN A 9 -6.79 15.43 9.32
CA ASN A 9 -6.83 14.93 10.69
C ASN A 9 -7.74 13.68 10.80
N PRO A 10 -7.54 12.84 11.82
CA PRO A 10 -8.43 11.71 12.07
C PRO A 10 -9.90 12.11 12.12
N LEU A 11 -10.68 11.50 11.23
CA LEU A 11 -12.12 11.64 11.14
C LEU A 11 -12.77 10.30 11.45
N THR A 12 -13.74 10.29 12.37
CA THR A 12 -14.48 9.09 12.76
C THR A 12 -15.52 8.72 11.72
N PHE A 13 -15.58 7.44 11.39
CA PHE A 13 -16.62 6.83 10.58
C PHE A 13 -17.36 5.78 11.40
N THR A 14 -18.65 5.65 11.09
CA THR A 14 -19.58 4.61 11.53
C THR A 14 -20.13 3.91 10.29
N PRO A 15 -20.79 2.74 10.43
CA PRO A 15 -21.32 2.01 9.29
C PRO A 15 -22.24 2.82 8.38
N THR A 16 -22.91 3.87 8.89
CA THR A 16 -23.88 4.65 8.13
C THR A 16 -23.36 6.01 7.65
N THR A 17 -22.15 6.43 8.06
CA THR A 17 -21.59 7.74 7.70
C THR A 17 -20.71 7.66 6.46
N ASN A 18 -20.81 8.66 5.59
CA ASN A 18 -19.88 8.85 4.48
C ASN A 18 -19.43 10.30 4.33
N LYS A 19 -18.30 10.46 3.64
CA LYS A 19 -17.90 11.71 3.00
C LYS A 19 -17.98 11.51 1.49
N ILE A 20 -18.66 12.41 0.80
CA ILE A 20 -18.85 12.36 -0.66
C ILE A 20 -18.05 13.49 -1.28
N ILE A 21 -17.25 13.18 -2.30
CA ILE A 21 -16.49 14.14 -3.10
C ILE A 21 -17.02 14.08 -4.54
N ASN A 22 -17.44 15.22 -5.09
CA ASN A 22 -17.88 15.26 -6.47
C ASN A 22 -16.70 15.11 -7.43
N HIS A 23 -16.96 14.59 -8.62
CA HIS A 23 -15.89 14.33 -9.59
C HIS A 23 -15.07 15.58 -9.94
N PHE A 24 -15.72 16.73 -10.14
CA PHE A 24 -15.05 17.99 -10.47
C PHE A 24 -14.11 18.51 -9.37
N GLU A 25 -14.20 17.97 -8.15
CA GLU A 25 -13.32 18.35 -7.04
C GLU A 25 -12.04 17.50 -6.98
N LEU A 26 -11.98 16.41 -7.75
CA LEU A 26 -10.85 15.48 -7.83
C LEU A 26 -9.83 15.96 -8.88
N PRO A 27 -8.54 15.67 -8.68
CA PRO A 27 -7.55 15.76 -9.75
C PRO A 27 -8.00 14.97 -10.99
N SER A 28 -7.89 15.57 -12.19
CA SER A 28 -8.23 14.91 -13.46
C SER A 28 -7.29 13.74 -13.73
N VAL A 29 -7.88 12.56 -13.99
CA VAL A 29 -7.19 11.28 -14.24
C VAL A 29 -7.28 10.94 -15.72
N THR A 30 -6.15 10.54 -16.31
CA THR A 30 -6.10 10.08 -17.70
C THR A 30 -6.03 8.57 -17.79
N ASP A 31 -4.99 7.97 -17.23
CA ASP A 31 -4.67 6.54 -17.38
C ASP A 31 -4.15 5.90 -16.07
N GLU A 32 -3.93 6.68 -15.03
CA GLU A 32 -3.43 6.22 -13.75
C GLU A 32 -3.90 7.08 -12.57
N LEU A 33 -4.04 6.44 -11.41
CA LEU A 33 -4.36 7.11 -10.16
C LEU A 33 -3.76 6.37 -8.98
N SER A 34 -3.69 7.05 -7.84
CA SER A 34 -3.45 6.42 -6.54
C SER A 34 -4.36 7.01 -5.48
N ILE A 35 -4.64 6.22 -4.45
CA ILE A 35 -5.23 6.70 -3.20
C ILE A 35 -4.36 6.22 -2.06
N THR A 36 -3.96 7.12 -1.17
CA THR A 36 -3.34 6.75 0.11
C THR A 36 -4.21 7.23 1.25
N LEU A 37 -4.20 6.47 2.34
CA LEU A 37 -4.93 6.84 3.56
C LEU A 37 -4.35 6.12 4.78
N ASN A 38 -4.52 6.72 5.95
CA ASN A 38 -4.35 6.06 7.22
C ASN A 38 -5.71 5.57 7.72
N LEU A 39 -5.79 4.32 8.17
CA LEU A 39 -7.03 3.65 8.58
C LEU A 39 -6.87 2.99 9.94
N THR A 40 -7.88 3.15 10.80
CA THR A 40 -8.16 2.22 11.91
C THR A 40 -9.53 1.59 11.70
N VAL A 41 -9.65 0.32 12.07
CA VAL A 41 -10.94 -0.40 12.11
C VAL A 41 -11.17 -0.83 13.55
N THR A 42 -12.25 -0.38 14.17
CA THR A 42 -12.68 -0.85 15.49
C THR A 42 -13.59 -2.05 15.36
N SER A 43 -14.55 -1.97 14.43
CA SER A 43 -15.47 -3.05 14.10
C SER A 43 -16.15 -2.80 12.76
N HIS A 44 -16.72 -3.84 12.16
CA HIS A 44 -17.72 -3.74 11.10
C HIS A 44 -18.64 -4.96 11.18
N GLY A 45 -19.70 -5.00 10.38
CA GLY A 45 -20.69 -6.08 10.44
C GLY A 45 -20.17 -7.42 9.94
N GLY A 46 -21.06 -8.42 9.86
CA GLY A 46 -20.76 -9.72 9.23
C GLY A 46 -20.78 -9.69 7.69
N ASP A 47 -20.88 -8.50 7.09
CA ASP A 47 -20.93 -8.26 5.65
C ASP A 47 -19.73 -7.40 5.24
N TRP A 48 -19.60 -7.11 3.95
CA TRP A 48 -18.54 -6.29 3.37
C TRP A 48 -18.68 -4.85 3.82
N ALA A 49 -17.56 -4.22 4.19
CA ALA A 49 -17.53 -2.83 4.62
C ALA A 49 -16.79 -1.95 3.62
N CYS A 50 -17.44 -0.87 3.15
CA CYS A 50 -16.82 0.07 2.21
C CYS A 50 -15.78 0.95 2.93
N VAL A 51 -14.56 1.01 2.39
CA VAL A 51 -13.55 2.01 2.79
C VAL A 51 -13.66 3.23 1.88
N PHE A 52 -13.63 3.01 0.57
CA PHE A 52 -13.97 4.02 -0.42
C PHE A 52 -14.44 3.37 -1.73
N ARG A 53 -15.22 4.13 -2.51
CA ARG A 53 -15.63 3.77 -3.87
C ARG A 53 -15.90 5.02 -4.68
N LYS A 54 -15.34 5.10 -5.88
CA LYS A 54 -15.77 6.05 -6.89
C LYS A 54 -16.60 5.34 -7.96
N GLY A 55 -17.89 5.68 -8.07
CA GLY A 55 -18.80 4.85 -8.86
C GLY A 55 -20.29 5.03 -8.62
N ASN A 56 -21.08 4.13 -9.23
CA ASN A 56 -22.54 4.05 -9.12
C ASN A 56 -22.97 2.83 -8.29
N THR A 57 -24.26 2.48 -8.32
CA THR A 57 -24.79 1.31 -7.60
C THR A 57 -24.35 -0.03 -8.19
N ASP A 58 -24.44 -1.10 -7.39
CA ASP A 58 -24.21 -2.49 -7.81
C ASP A 58 -25.35 -3.10 -8.64
N SER A 59 -25.78 -2.41 -9.70
CA SER A 59 -26.87 -2.84 -10.58
C SER A 59 -26.41 -3.03 -12.04
N GLY A 60 -26.50 -4.26 -12.56
CA GLY A 60 -26.27 -4.58 -13.99
C GLY A 60 -24.81 -4.50 -14.48
N ASP A 61 -24.64 -4.45 -15.81
CA ASP A 61 -23.32 -4.35 -16.48
C ASP A 61 -22.74 -2.93 -16.48
N SER A 62 -23.52 -1.93 -16.07
CA SER A 62 -23.09 -0.53 -15.96
C SER A 62 -22.32 -0.21 -14.66
N LYS A 63 -22.00 -1.23 -13.85
CA LYS A 63 -21.26 -1.07 -12.59
C LYS A 63 -19.89 -0.45 -12.84
N GLN A 64 -19.69 0.75 -12.30
CA GLN A 64 -18.40 1.42 -12.29
C GLN A 64 -17.93 1.60 -10.85
N ARG A 65 -16.70 1.17 -10.54
CA ARG A 65 -16.11 1.21 -9.20
C ARG A 65 -14.62 1.56 -9.19
N THR A 66 -14.18 2.42 -10.10
CA THR A 66 -12.76 2.81 -10.23
C THR A 66 -12.48 4.15 -9.56
N PRO A 67 -11.67 4.20 -8.48
CA PRO A 67 -11.16 3.07 -7.69
C PRO A 67 -12.12 2.67 -6.57
N SER A 68 -11.91 1.50 -5.98
CA SER A 68 -12.64 1.07 -4.79
C SER A 68 -11.85 0.11 -3.91
N LEU A 69 -12.16 0.16 -2.62
CA LEU A 69 -11.60 -0.69 -1.57
C LEU A 69 -12.68 -1.02 -0.55
N TRP A 70 -12.87 -2.32 -0.31
CA TRP A 70 -13.68 -2.83 0.79
C TRP A 70 -12.83 -3.58 1.80
N LEU A 71 -13.41 -3.82 2.97
CA LEU A 71 -13.02 -4.86 3.90
C LEU A 71 -13.91 -6.08 3.65
N THR A 72 -13.31 -7.26 3.56
CA THR A 72 -14.04 -8.52 3.47
C THR A 72 -14.85 -8.79 4.75
N ALA A 73 -15.97 -9.49 4.58
CA ALA A 73 -16.85 -9.90 5.66
C ALA A 73 -16.09 -10.67 6.77
N ASN A 74 -16.39 -10.37 8.03
CA ASN A 74 -15.90 -11.04 9.25
C ASN A 74 -14.40 -10.90 9.57
N ASN A 75 -13.52 -10.78 8.57
CA ASN A 75 -12.07 -10.93 8.77
C ASN A 75 -11.23 -9.71 8.31
N SER A 76 -11.88 -8.65 7.80
CA SER A 76 -11.25 -7.34 7.56
C SER A 76 -10.03 -7.37 6.63
N PHE A 77 -9.99 -8.27 5.64
CA PHE A 77 -8.96 -8.23 4.61
C PHE A 77 -9.25 -7.12 3.60
N LEU A 78 -8.20 -6.54 3.06
CA LEU A 78 -8.33 -5.53 2.02
C LEU A 78 -8.82 -6.18 0.73
N HIS A 79 -9.88 -5.61 0.18
CA HIS A 79 -10.53 -6.09 -1.01
C HIS A 79 -10.65 -4.98 -2.07
N PRO A 80 -9.56 -4.69 -2.79
CA PRO A 80 -9.55 -3.65 -3.81
C PRO A 80 -10.20 -4.12 -5.11
N ARG A 81 -10.95 -3.22 -5.75
CA ARG A 81 -11.48 -3.44 -7.10
C ARG A 81 -11.29 -2.21 -7.98
N PHE A 82 -11.49 -2.44 -9.27
CA PHE A 82 -11.68 -1.43 -10.30
C PHE A 82 -12.54 -2.02 -11.42
N SER A 83 -13.02 -1.17 -12.31
CA SER A 83 -13.77 -1.59 -13.49
C SER A 83 -12.83 -1.64 -14.69
N ILE A 84 -13.01 -2.65 -15.55
CA ILE A 84 -12.38 -2.75 -16.86
C ILE A 84 -13.45 -2.89 -17.94
N THR A 85 -13.06 -2.83 -19.21
CA THR A 85 -13.92 -3.20 -20.35
C THR A 85 -14.62 -4.54 -20.07
N ASP A 86 -15.95 -4.57 -20.18
CA ASP A 86 -16.81 -5.74 -19.97
C ASP A 86 -16.78 -6.38 -18.57
N ASN A 87 -16.15 -5.75 -17.57
CA ASN A 87 -16.21 -6.23 -16.18
C ASN A 87 -16.14 -5.08 -15.16
N GLY A 88 -17.29 -4.78 -14.54
CA GLY A 88 -17.43 -3.76 -13.51
C GLY A 88 -16.94 -4.13 -12.11
N ASN A 89 -16.43 -5.34 -11.89
CA ASN A 89 -15.98 -5.86 -10.58
C ASN A 89 -14.60 -6.53 -10.65
N PHE A 90 -13.70 -5.99 -11.46
CA PHE A 90 -12.37 -6.56 -11.65
C PHE A 90 -11.46 -6.32 -10.43
N GLY A 91 -10.58 -7.28 -10.16
CA GLY A 91 -9.63 -7.25 -9.05
C GLY A 91 -9.31 -8.66 -8.55
N SER A 92 -8.56 -8.73 -7.46
CA SER A 92 -8.18 -9.99 -6.84
C SER A 92 -9.37 -10.61 -6.10
N ASN A 93 -9.60 -11.90 -6.32
CA ASN A 93 -10.50 -12.69 -5.49
C ASN A 93 -9.79 -13.32 -4.29
N SER A 94 -8.45 -13.22 -4.22
CA SER A 94 -7.69 -13.61 -3.04
C SER A 94 -7.45 -12.41 -2.14
N ASP A 95 -7.59 -12.65 -0.85
CA ASP A 95 -7.39 -11.64 0.18
C ASP A 95 -5.95 -11.12 0.20
N PHE A 96 -5.79 -9.82 0.43
CA PHE A 96 -4.47 -9.18 0.55
C PHE A 96 -4.03 -9.09 2.01
N GLY A 97 -2.86 -9.65 2.31
CA GLY A 97 -2.25 -9.63 3.65
C GLY A 97 -2.85 -10.68 4.60
N THR A 98 -2.93 -10.34 5.89
CA THR A 98 -3.42 -11.23 6.97
C THR A 98 -4.71 -10.71 7.64
N GLY A 99 -5.37 -9.73 7.03
CA GLY A 99 -6.50 -9.01 7.63
C GLY A 99 -6.03 -7.89 8.56
N LEU A 100 -6.82 -6.81 8.64
CA LEU A 100 -6.52 -5.69 9.53
C LEU A 100 -6.91 -6.00 10.97
N LEU A 101 -5.93 -5.94 11.87
CA LEU A 101 -6.19 -5.99 13.31
C LEU A 101 -7.00 -4.78 13.79
N THR A 102 -7.89 -5.00 14.75
CA THR A 102 -8.74 -3.94 15.31
C THR A 102 -7.92 -2.91 16.08
N ASN A 103 -8.32 -1.64 15.99
CA ASN A 103 -7.74 -0.50 16.72
C ASN A 103 -6.23 -0.27 16.48
N ARG A 104 -5.69 -0.78 15.37
CA ARG A 104 -4.35 -0.46 14.89
C ARG A 104 -4.42 0.49 13.69
N TRP A 105 -3.54 1.48 13.68
CA TRP A 105 -3.32 2.33 12.51
C TRP A 105 -2.54 1.58 11.44
N TYR A 106 -3.05 1.66 10.21
CA TYR A 106 -2.38 1.20 9.01
C TYR A 106 -2.30 2.33 8.01
N HIS A 107 -1.18 2.44 7.30
CA HIS A 107 -1.12 3.19 6.05
C HIS A 107 -1.46 2.24 4.90
N ILE A 108 -2.45 2.62 4.09
CA ILE A 108 -2.87 1.86 2.91
C ILE A 108 -2.60 2.70 1.68
N ALA A 109 -1.91 2.12 0.70
CA ALA A 109 -1.78 2.72 -0.64
C ALA A 109 -2.40 1.80 -1.69
N TYR A 110 -3.33 2.35 -2.46
CA TYR A 110 -3.91 1.80 -3.67
C TYR A 110 -3.30 2.51 -4.86
N THR A 111 -2.69 1.79 -5.79
CA THR A 111 -2.09 2.37 -6.99
C THR A 111 -2.59 1.62 -8.23
N LEU A 112 -2.99 2.33 -9.28
CA LEU A 112 -3.59 1.75 -10.49
C LEU A 112 -3.05 2.44 -11.74
N SER A 113 -2.68 1.65 -12.74
CA SER A 113 -2.24 2.12 -14.04
C SER A 113 -2.85 1.26 -15.14
N ASP A 114 -3.55 1.91 -16.06
CA ASP A 114 -4.04 1.27 -17.28
C ASP A 114 -2.88 0.98 -18.24
N THR A 115 -1.90 1.87 -18.36
CA THR A 115 -0.72 1.64 -19.22
C THR A 115 0.08 0.41 -18.79
N GLN A 116 0.22 0.18 -17.48
CA GLN A 116 0.84 -1.03 -16.94
C GLN A 116 -0.15 -2.19 -16.75
N LYS A 117 -1.45 -1.96 -17.01
CA LYS A 117 -2.52 -2.95 -16.87
C LYS A 117 -2.55 -3.60 -15.49
N ARG A 118 -2.25 -2.82 -14.44
CA ARG A 118 -1.95 -3.33 -13.10
C ARG A 118 -2.39 -2.39 -11.98
N MET A 119 -2.88 -3.00 -10.90
CA MET A 119 -3.18 -2.40 -9.61
C MET A 119 -2.33 -3.05 -8.52
N ASP A 120 -1.80 -2.26 -7.59
CA ASP A 120 -1.01 -2.73 -6.44
C ASP A 120 -1.55 -2.15 -5.14
N ILE A 121 -1.51 -2.97 -4.08
CA ILE A 121 -1.78 -2.56 -2.70
C ILE A 121 -0.52 -2.64 -1.85
N TYR A 122 -0.36 -1.63 -1.01
CA TYR A 122 0.67 -1.57 0.02
C TYR A 122 0.03 -1.36 1.39
N ILE A 123 0.61 -2.00 2.40
CA ILE A 123 0.27 -1.82 3.81
C ILE A 123 1.55 -1.41 4.54
N ASP A 124 1.50 -0.28 5.25
CA ASP A 124 2.64 0.28 5.99
C ASP A 124 3.89 0.43 5.10
N GLY A 125 3.69 0.90 3.87
CA GLY A 125 4.75 1.07 2.88
C GLY A 125 5.23 -0.22 2.18
N ILE A 126 4.75 -1.40 2.59
CA ILE A 126 5.18 -2.70 2.07
C ILE A 126 4.19 -3.23 1.03
N TRP A 127 4.70 -3.62 -0.13
CA TRP A 127 3.89 -4.23 -1.19
C TRP A 127 3.26 -5.54 -0.71
N THR A 128 1.93 -5.62 -0.79
CA THR A 128 1.16 -6.72 -0.21
C THR A 128 0.51 -7.60 -1.28
N GLY A 129 0.17 -7.03 -2.43
CA GLY A 129 -0.52 -7.76 -3.49
C GLY A 129 -0.83 -6.90 -4.70
N PHE A 130 -1.29 -7.56 -5.76
CA PHE A 130 -1.60 -6.91 -7.03
C PHE A 130 -2.73 -7.61 -7.78
N SER A 131 -3.26 -6.93 -8.78
CA SER A 131 -4.12 -7.54 -9.81
C SER A 131 -3.72 -6.98 -11.16
N SER A 132 -3.75 -7.82 -12.20
CA SER A 132 -3.36 -7.43 -13.55
C SER A 132 -4.37 -7.89 -14.58
N ILE A 133 -4.64 -7.02 -15.55
CA ILE A 133 -5.47 -7.31 -16.71
C ILE A 133 -4.68 -8.23 -17.63
N GLN A 134 -5.23 -9.40 -17.94
CA GLN A 134 -4.52 -10.41 -18.76
C GLN A 134 -4.70 -10.15 -20.26
N ARG A 135 -5.88 -9.71 -20.69
CA ARG A 135 -6.19 -9.46 -22.11
C ARG A 135 -5.79 -8.04 -22.48
N VAL A 136 -4.50 -7.72 -22.31
CA VAL A 136 -3.90 -6.37 -22.39
C VAL A 136 -4.18 -5.58 -23.68
N ARG A 137 -4.55 -6.25 -24.77
CA ARG A 137 -4.85 -5.62 -26.07
C ARG A 137 -6.30 -5.15 -26.23
N VAL A 138 -7.22 -5.71 -25.44
CA VAL A 138 -8.68 -5.52 -25.64
C VAL A 138 -9.39 -5.04 -24.38
N GLU A 139 -8.79 -5.23 -23.20
CA GLU A 139 -9.30 -4.75 -21.93
C GLU A 139 -8.50 -3.55 -21.45
N SER A 140 -9.20 -2.51 -21.00
CA SER A 140 -8.63 -1.32 -20.37
C SER A 140 -9.39 -0.99 -19.09
N VAL A 141 -8.74 -0.29 -18.17
CA VAL A 141 -9.37 0.29 -16.99
C VAL A 141 -10.42 1.33 -17.41
N ILE A 142 -11.57 1.34 -16.73
CA ILE A 142 -12.58 2.37 -16.89
C ILE A 142 -12.39 3.40 -15.77
N PHE A 143 -11.86 4.58 -16.09
CA PHE A 143 -11.91 5.74 -15.22
C PHE A 143 -13.24 6.47 -15.44
N ASN A 144 -14.03 6.64 -14.38
CA ASN A 144 -15.38 7.19 -14.45
C ASN A 144 -15.44 8.64 -13.96
N ASP A 145 -16.55 9.33 -14.23
CA ASP A 145 -16.82 10.72 -13.80
C ASP A 145 -17.84 10.81 -12.65
N LEU A 146 -18.05 9.70 -11.94
CA LEU A 146 -19.03 9.59 -10.84
C LEU A 146 -18.45 10.09 -9.49
N PRO A 147 -19.27 10.34 -8.45
CA PRO A 147 -18.76 10.75 -7.14
C PRO A 147 -17.88 9.71 -6.46
N LEU A 148 -16.97 10.16 -5.60
CA LEU A 148 -16.19 9.33 -4.67
C LEU A 148 -16.84 9.33 -3.30
N TYR A 149 -17.25 8.14 -2.85
CA TYR A 149 -17.76 7.85 -1.52
C TYR A 149 -16.63 7.34 -0.63
N ILE A 150 -16.52 7.87 0.59
CA ILE A 150 -15.51 7.47 1.59
C ILE A 150 -16.25 7.06 2.86
N GLY A 151 -15.95 5.88 3.39
CA GLY A 151 -16.48 5.32 4.63
C GLY A 151 -17.77 4.51 4.48
N LYS A 152 -18.62 4.78 3.49
CA LYS A 152 -19.83 4.01 3.14
C LYS A 152 -20.24 4.36 1.71
N ASP A 153 -20.62 3.38 0.89
CA ASP A 153 -21.12 3.65 -0.47
C ASP A 153 -22.65 3.52 -0.58
N LEU A 154 -23.13 3.41 -1.83
CA LEU A 154 -24.55 3.31 -2.19
C LEU A 154 -25.16 1.94 -1.86
N ASN A 155 -24.35 0.90 -1.65
CA ASN A 155 -24.80 -0.49 -1.55
C ASN A 155 -24.40 -1.17 -0.24
N PHE A 156 -23.21 -0.86 0.26
CA PHE A 156 -22.58 -1.48 1.41
C PHE A 156 -22.41 -0.46 2.53
N GLN A 157 -22.64 -0.93 3.75
CA GLN A 157 -22.32 -0.16 4.94
C GLN A 157 -20.81 0.03 5.06
N GLY A 158 -20.42 0.94 5.94
CA GLY A 158 -19.06 1.22 6.32
C GLY A 158 -18.53 0.34 7.45
N PHE A 159 -17.42 0.81 8.00
CA PHE A 159 -16.82 0.32 9.23
C PHE A 159 -16.95 1.37 10.34
N THR A 160 -16.84 0.92 11.59
CA THR A 160 -16.58 1.79 12.74
C THR A 160 -15.07 1.95 12.88
N GLY A 161 -14.57 3.17 12.85
CA GLY A 161 -13.13 3.44 12.94
C GLY A 161 -12.79 4.88 12.57
N GLN A 162 -11.53 5.12 12.18
CA GLN A 162 -11.07 6.45 11.80
C GLN A 162 -10.24 6.40 10.50
N MET A 163 -10.35 7.47 9.71
CA MET A 163 -9.43 7.72 8.60
C MET A 163 -8.73 9.08 8.74
N SER A 164 -7.48 9.15 8.34
CA SER A 164 -6.72 10.39 8.19
C SER A 164 -5.84 10.32 6.95
N LYS A 165 -5.23 11.45 6.58
CA LYS A 165 -4.36 11.59 5.40
C LYS A 165 -4.93 10.94 4.12
N PHE A 166 -6.24 11.07 3.87
CA PHE A 166 -6.85 10.53 2.66
C PHE A 166 -6.47 11.41 1.47
N ARG A 167 -5.64 10.90 0.59
CA ARG A 167 -5.06 11.61 -0.57
C ARG A 167 -5.44 10.91 -1.86
N PHE A 168 -5.83 11.69 -2.86
CA PHE A 168 -6.10 11.22 -4.22
C PHE A 168 -5.07 11.81 -5.17
N TYR A 169 -4.40 10.96 -5.95
CA TYR A 169 -3.35 11.31 -6.90
C TYR A 169 -3.84 11.01 -8.31
N ASN A 170 -3.57 11.88 -9.28
CA ASN A 170 -3.85 11.60 -10.70
C ASN A 170 -2.71 10.87 -11.43
N PHE A 171 -1.92 10.12 -10.67
CA PHE A 171 -0.79 9.38 -11.18
C PHE A 171 -0.56 8.13 -10.33
N ARG A 172 0.17 7.18 -10.86
CA ARG A 172 0.57 5.99 -10.12
C ARG A 172 1.77 6.31 -9.23
N LEU A 173 1.64 6.10 -7.92
CA LEU A 173 2.77 6.14 -7.01
C LEU A 173 3.65 4.90 -7.24
N SER A 174 4.95 5.13 -7.37
CA SER A 174 5.98 4.08 -7.34
C SER A 174 6.16 3.52 -5.92
N PRO A 175 6.79 2.34 -5.75
CA PRO A 175 7.08 1.79 -4.42
C PRO A 175 7.87 2.76 -3.52
N GLN A 176 8.82 3.51 -4.10
CA GLN A 176 9.60 4.52 -3.37
C GLN A 176 8.72 5.69 -2.93
N GLU A 177 7.83 6.16 -3.80
CA GLU A 177 6.87 7.22 -3.46
C GLU A 177 5.88 6.79 -2.38
N VAL A 178 5.44 5.53 -2.41
CA VAL A 178 4.60 4.98 -1.33
C VAL A 178 5.34 4.98 0.01
N LEU A 179 6.63 4.65 0.04
CA LEU A 179 7.44 4.71 1.26
C LEU A 179 7.61 6.14 1.79
N ILE A 180 7.79 7.12 0.90
CA ILE A 180 7.87 8.53 1.26
C ILE A 180 6.52 9.03 1.80
N ASP A 181 5.41 8.64 1.16
CA ASP A 181 4.07 8.98 1.66
C ASP A 181 3.81 8.36 3.05
N TYR A 182 4.22 7.10 3.23
CA TYR A 182 4.13 6.39 4.51
C TYR A 182 4.92 7.07 5.63
N SER A 183 6.13 7.58 5.35
CA SER A 183 6.92 8.33 6.33
C SER A 183 6.28 9.68 6.71
N GLY A 184 5.26 10.11 5.97
CA GLY A 184 4.54 11.37 6.16
C GLY A 184 5.11 12.53 5.35
N GLU A 185 6.10 12.28 4.50
CA GLU A 185 6.65 13.25 3.56
C GLU A 185 5.78 13.36 2.30
N ASP A 186 6.04 14.38 1.48
CA ASP A 186 5.33 14.59 0.21
C ASP A 186 5.98 13.72 -0.88
N PRO A 187 5.28 12.70 -1.42
CA PRO A 187 5.84 11.80 -2.41
C PRO A 187 6.17 12.47 -3.75
N THR A 188 5.70 13.70 -4.00
CA THR A 188 6.03 14.45 -5.23
C THR A 188 7.36 15.19 -5.15
N LYS A 189 7.95 15.31 -3.95
CA LYS A 189 9.17 16.10 -3.70
C LYS A 189 10.45 15.27 -3.71
N ILE A 190 10.52 14.21 -4.52
CA ILE A 190 11.73 13.39 -4.62
C ILE A 190 12.89 14.22 -5.17
N THR A 191 13.82 14.60 -4.29
CA THR A 191 15.18 14.93 -4.68
C THR A 191 15.88 13.63 -5.01
N VAL A 192 16.14 13.39 -6.30
CA VAL A 192 17.00 12.28 -6.72
C VAL A 192 18.36 12.49 -6.07
N VAL A 193 18.67 11.76 -5.01
CA VAL A 193 20.05 11.61 -4.56
C VAL A 193 20.73 10.82 -5.68
N LYS A 194 21.39 11.57 -6.58
CA LYS A 194 22.26 10.99 -7.58
C LYS A 194 23.30 10.19 -6.79
N CYS A 195 23.23 8.87 -6.85
CA CYS A 195 24.34 8.06 -6.38
C CYS A 195 25.49 8.41 -7.33
N SER A 196 26.39 9.28 -6.88
CA SER A 196 27.62 9.51 -7.61
C SER A 196 28.33 8.16 -7.64
N SER A 197 28.48 7.61 -8.83
CA SER A 197 29.27 6.42 -9.05
C SER A 197 30.70 6.71 -8.58
N GLY A 198 30.98 6.45 -7.30
CA GLY A 198 32.32 6.28 -6.80
C GLY A 198 32.84 4.98 -7.40
N ILE A 199 33.35 5.06 -8.63
CA ILE A 199 34.12 4.00 -9.27
C ILE A 199 35.32 3.74 -8.35
N LEU A 200 35.26 2.66 -7.56
CA LEU A 200 36.50 2.03 -7.10
C LEU A 200 36.98 1.18 -8.28
N ALA A 201 37.91 1.73 -9.04
CA ALA A 201 38.58 1.04 -10.12
C ALA A 201 39.27 -0.21 -9.57
N GLY A 202 38.70 -1.37 -9.84
CA GLY A 202 39.26 -2.69 -9.60
C GLY A 202 38.75 -3.62 -10.68
N SER A 203 39.58 -3.80 -11.71
CA SER A 203 39.32 -4.52 -12.96
C SER A 203 38.66 -5.88 -12.79
N ILE A 204 37.45 -6.08 -13.34
CA ILE A 204 37.12 -7.24 -14.18
C ILE A 204 36.14 -6.77 -15.27
N VAL A 205 36.57 -6.91 -16.52
CA VAL A 205 35.79 -6.65 -17.73
C VAL A 205 34.65 -7.67 -17.83
N GLY A 206 33.43 -7.20 -18.00
CA GLY A 206 32.25 -8.05 -18.22
C GLY A 206 31.00 -7.20 -18.43
N THR A 207 30.88 -6.59 -19.61
CA THR A 207 29.63 -6.01 -20.10
C THR A 207 28.53 -7.07 -20.15
N PHE A 208 27.32 -6.81 -19.65
CA PHE A 208 26.06 -7.05 -20.38
C PHE A 208 24.86 -6.37 -19.67
N PHE A 209 23.89 -6.04 -20.51
CA PHE A 209 22.78 -5.10 -20.40
C PHE A 209 21.69 -5.38 -19.34
N SER A 210 20.99 -4.29 -18.99
CA SER A 210 19.59 -4.15 -18.53
C SER A 210 18.91 -5.33 -17.84
N GLY A 211 18.64 -5.17 -16.54
CA GLY A 211 17.62 -5.95 -15.86
C GLY A 211 17.86 -6.04 -14.36
N ILE A 212 17.66 -4.97 -13.60
CA ILE A 212 17.59 -5.09 -12.13
C ILE A 212 16.13 -5.25 -11.73
N ILE A 213 15.73 -6.52 -11.63
CA ILE A 213 14.66 -6.97 -10.76
C ILE A 213 15.15 -6.70 -9.33
N PHE A 214 14.59 -5.71 -8.64
CA PHE A 214 14.74 -5.64 -7.18
C PHE A 214 13.76 -6.63 -6.55
N SER A 215 14.26 -7.83 -6.26
CA SER A 215 13.73 -8.65 -5.18
C SER A 215 14.09 -7.94 -3.88
N ALA A 216 13.12 -7.23 -3.29
CA ALA A 216 13.30 -6.54 -2.02
C ALA A 216 13.20 -7.53 -0.86
N GLY A 217 14.30 -8.25 -0.64
CA GLY A 217 14.59 -8.99 0.57
C GLY A 217 15.97 -8.59 1.08
N CYS A 218 16.14 -7.33 1.48
CA CYS A 218 17.37 -6.87 2.12
C CYS A 218 17.09 -6.28 3.51
N LEU A 219 17.16 -7.20 4.46
CA LEU A 219 17.56 -7.08 5.86
C LEU A 219 18.23 -5.74 6.25
N PHE A 220 17.49 -4.90 6.99
CA PHE A 220 18.07 -3.77 7.72
C PHE A 220 18.69 -4.28 9.03
N LEU A 221 20.01 -4.48 9.06
CA LEU A 221 20.77 -4.59 10.31
C LEU A 221 21.12 -3.19 10.81
N LEU A 222 20.31 -2.66 11.72
CA LEU A 222 20.69 -1.51 12.55
C LEU A 222 21.81 -1.92 13.51
N LYS A 223 23.05 -1.50 13.22
CA LYS A 223 24.17 -1.54 14.18
C LYS A 223 23.85 -0.61 15.36
N ARG A 224 23.37 -1.17 16.45
CA ARG A 224 23.29 -0.52 17.76
C ARG A 224 24.72 -0.41 18.32
N LYS A 225 25.31 0.79 18.30
CA LYS A 225 26.51 1.09 19.10
C LYS A 225 26.15 0.89 20.58
N ARG A 226 26.75 -0.11 21.22
CA ARG A 226 26.89 -0.15 22.68
C ARG A 226 28.35 0.15 23.02
N GLN A 227 28.53 1.16 23.83
CA GLN A 227 29.77 1.58 24.44
C GLN A 227 29.76 1.01 25.86
N SER A 228 30.77 0.22 26.23
CA SER A 228 31.12 0.00 27.64
C SER A 228 32.59 -0.38 27.73
N HIS A 229 33.39 0.59 28.18
CA HIS A 229 34.66 0.34 28.86
C HIS A 229 34.35 -0.18 30.27
N TYR A 230 35.00 -1.26 30.69
CA TYR A 230 35.57 -1.39 32.03
C TYR A 230 36.64 -2.50 31.97
N GLU A 231 37.86 -2.13 32.38
CA GLU A 231 38.94 -3.06 32.71
C GLU A 231 38.61 -3.74 34.05
N ASP A 232 38.99 -5.00 34.23
CA ASP A 232 39.91 -5.38 35.31
C ASP A 232 40.23 -6.88 35.26
N GLU A 233 41.47 -7.15 35.66
CA GLU A 233 42.15 -8.43 35.76
C GLU A 233 41.45 -9.42 36.72
N VAL A 234 41.79 -10.71 36.58
CA VAL A 234 42.41 -11.55 37.63
C VAL A 234 42.18 -13.04 37.32
N GLY A 235 43.28 -13.79 37.34
CA GLY A 235 43.29 -15.13 37.93
C GLY A 235 43.09 -16.31 36.99
N GLY A 236 44.21 -16.88 36.55
CA GLY A 236 44.20 -18.19 35.90
C GLY A 236 43.78 -19.32 36.83
N ASN A 237 43.35 -20.44 36.24
CA ASN A 237 43.86 -21.73 36.69
C ASN A 237 43.71 -22.82 35.63
N LYS A 238 44.76 -23.62 35.57
CA LYS A 238 44.93 -24.84 34.78
C LYS A 238 43.86 -25.88 35.18
N VAL A 239 43.32 -26.60 34.20
CA VAL A 239 42.70 -27.91 34.46
C VAL A 239 43.66 -28.98 33.97
N VAL A 240 44.13 -29.78 34.92
CA VAL A 240 44.93 -30.98 34.75
C VAL A 240 43.97 -32.13 34.50
N GLU A 241 44.16 -32.85 33.39
CA GLU A 241 43.56 -34.16 33.17
C GLU A 241 44.18 -35.18 34.14
N THR A 242 43.34 -35.90 34.88
CA THR A 242 43.68 -37.22 35.43
C THR A 242 42.44 -38.11 35.43
N SER A 243 42.49 -39.20 34.67
CA SER A 243 41.90 -40.48 35.06
C SER A 243 42.97 -41.26 35.82
N PRO A 244 42.60 -42.19 36.73
CA PRO A 244 42.69 -43.58 36.28
C PRO A 244 41.63 -44.53 36.87
N ASN A 245 41.54 -45.67 36.18
CA ASN A 245 40.94 -46.93 36.62
C ASN A 245 41.70 -47.55 37.81
N ASN A 246 40.95 -48.37 38.55
CA ASN A 246 41.28 -49.24 39.70
C ASN A 246 41.36 -48.58 41.08
#